data_AF-A0A975HZ03-F1
#
_entry.id   AF-A0A975HZ03-F1
#
_cell.length_a   1.000
_cell.length_b   1.000
_cell.length_c   1.000
_cell.angle_alpha   90.00
_cell.angle_beta   90.00
_cell.angle_gamma   90.00
#
_symmetry.space_group_name_H-M   'P 1'
#
loop_
_entity.id
_entity.type
_entity.pdbx_description
1 polymer ?
#
loop_
_entity_poly.entity_id
_entity_poly.type
_entity_poly.pdbx_seq_one_letter_code
_entity_poly.pdbx_strand_id
1 'polypeptide(L)'
;MHRTLLLIPRLLLGAMLLCSISVTAAAAVEPPNSHNAASLLAKQAEFHTQLQGKTFGEPLHLASQDSGNRLHADVYAELGAPFATVSSLLSGPESVCGVLFLHLNVRACDVQRSPQGDVLMLTAGPKQAAAGGAATYSMAYTMRVDSTSADYVRVTLVAASGPLSTADYRIVFEATPLAGQRTFLHFAYGYRYGSMAKMALNLYLATAGRNKIGFSVVSTGSDGKPQYVQGERGSVERNVMRNYLALQAYTGVAGGAPAAQMDARLRAWFALTERHPAQLHELTLEEYLAQKREDLAKKVATAR
;
A
#
# COMPACT_ATOMS: atom_id res chain seq x y z
N MET A 1 -89.35 24.27 18.26
CA MET A 1 -89.21 25.74 18.38
C MET A 1 -87.77 26.12 18.03
N HIS A 2 -87.61 27.11 17.13
CA HIS A 2 -86.39 27.83 16.71
C HIS A 2 -85.27 27.02 15.98
N ARG A 3 -84.93 27.24 14.69
CA ARG A 3 -84.18 28.37 14.05
C ARG A 3 -82.83 28.59 14.78
N THR A 4 -81.61 28.58 14.22
CA THR A 4 -81.11 28.97 12.89
C THR A 4 -79.57 28.67 12.78
N LEU A 5 -79.08 28.46 11.54
CA LEU A 5 -77.83 29.00 10.92
C LEU A 5 -76.41 28.35 11.08
N LEU A 6 -75.86 27.94 9.90
CA LEU A 6 -74.47 28.02 9.34
C LEU A 6 -73.27 27.42 10.13
N LEU A 7 -72.26 26.72 9.57
CA LEU A 7 -71.45 26.91 8.35
C LEU A 7 -70.82 25.58 7.84
N ILE A 8 -70.62 25.51 6.51
CA ILE A 8 -69.84 24.60 5.64
C ILE A 8 -68.31 24.74 5.94
N PRO A 9 -67.34 23.81 5.66
CA PRO A 9 -67.23 22.91 4.49
C PRO A 9 -66.76 21.45 4.69
N ARG A 10 -67.00 20.70 3.61
CA ARG A 10 -66.45 19.39 3.24
C ARG A 10 -64.91 19.38 3.28
N LEU A 11 -64.33 18.38 3.95
CA LEU A 11 -62.94 17.98 3.77
C LEU A 11 -62.91 16.54 3.24
N LEU A 12 -62.38 16.43 2.02
CA LEU A 12 -62.15 15.21 1.26
C LEU A 12 -61.12 14.33 1.98
N LEU A 13 -61.47 13.05 2.22
CA LEU A 13 -60.50 12.02 2.55
C LEU A 13 -59.72 11.68 1.26
N GLY A 14 -58.55 12.30 1.10
CA GLY A 14 -57.58 11.93 0.07
C GLY A 14 -56.87 10.63 0.42
N ALA A 15 -57.06 9.59 -0.39
CA ALA A 15 -56.27 8.37 -0.34
C ALA A 15 -54.86 8.68 -0.89
N MET A 16 -53.88 8.84 0.01
CA MET A 16 -52.49 9.05 -0.35
C MET A 16 -51.84 7.71 -0.66
N LEU A 17 -51.61 7.46 -1.95
CA LEU A 17 -50.86 6.32 -2.47
C LEU A 17 -49.37 6.51 -2.10
N LEU A 18 -48.88 5.80 -1.09
CA LEU A 18 -47.44 5.75 -0.79
C LEU A 18 -46.72 4.93 -1.87
N CYS A 19 -46.12 5.63 -2.84
CA CYS A 19 -45.11 5.06 -3.72
C CYS A 19 -43.84 4.76 -2.90
N SER A 20 -43.66 3.51 -2.53
CA SER A 20 -42.39 2.97 -2.02
C SER A 20 -41.36 2.94 -3.17
N ILE A 21 -40.54 3.99 -3.25
CA ILE A 21 -39.34 3.98 -4.09
C ILE A 21 -38.30 3.13 -3.35
N SER A 22 -38.25 1.85 -3.69
CA SER A 22 -37.15 0.97 -3.33
C SER A 22 -35.90 1.42 -4.10
N VAL A 23 -35.04 2.23 -3.47
CA VAL A 23 -33.68 2.47 -3.95
C VAL A 23 -32.89 1.19 -3.69
N THR A 24 -32.86 0.29 -4.68
CA THR A 24 -31.88 -0.78 -4.71
C THR A 24 -30.51 -0.15 -4.95
N ALA A 25 -29.70 -0.08 -3.90
CA ALA A 25 -28.28 0.24 -4.03
C ALA A 25 -27.62 -0.89 -4.84
N ALA A 26 -27.49 -0.69 -6.14
CA ALA A 26 -26.67 -1.52 -6.99
C ALA A 26 -25.23 -1.40 -6.49
N ALA A 27 -24.68 -2.48 -5.95
CA ALA A 27 -23.25 -2.59 -5.74
C ALA A 27 -22.58 -2.39 -7.10
N ALA A 28 -21.80 -1.31 -7.24
CA ALA A 28 -21.04 -1.05 -8.44
C ALA A 28 -20.05 -2.21 -8.64
N VAL A 29 -20.37 -3.10 -9.58
CA VAL A 29 -19.42 -4.05 -10.14
C VAL A 29 -18.50 -3.23 -11.02
N GLU A 30 -17.23 -3.11 -10.65
CA GLU A 30 -16.21 -2.49 -11.52
C GLU A 30 -16.20 -3.21 -12.87
N PRO A 31 -16.30 -2.48 -14.00
CA PRO A 31 -16.36 -3.10 -15.32
C PRO A 31 -15.06 -3.88 -15.61
N PRO A 32 -15.12 -5.01 -16.33
CA PRO A 32 -14.00 -5.96 -16.48
C PRO A 32 -12.73 -5.46 -17.21
N ASN A 33 -12.64 -4.16 -17.56
CA ASN A 33 -11.54 -3.56 -18.32
C ASN A 33 -11.03 -2.23 -17.73
N SER A 34 -11.25 -1.98 -16.42
CA SER A 34 -10.87 -0.71 -15.77
C SER A 34 -9.36 -0.50 -15.58
N HIS A 35 -8.52 -1.52 -15.77
CA HIS A 35 -7.08 -1.49 -15.49
C HIS A 35 -6.25 -1.58 -16.78
N ASN A 36 -5.86 -0.43 -17.33
CA ASN A 36 -5.03 -0.32 -18.54
C ASN A 36 -4.20 0.98 -18.52
N ALA A 37 -3.35 1.18 -19.53
CA ALA A 37 -2.53 2.41 -19.64
C ALA A 37 -3.37 3.69 -19.57
N ALA A 38 -4.51 3.74 -20.28
CA ALA A 38 -5.34 4.93 -20.35
C ALA A 38 -6.00 5.26 -19.01
N SER A 39 -6.47 4.27 -18.25
CA SER A 39 -7.04 4.51 -16.92
C SER A 39 -5.98 4.93 -15.91
N LEU A 40 -4.77 4.37 -16.00
CA LEU A 40 -3.65 4.79 -15.16
C LEU A 40 -3.18 6.22 -15.51
N LEU A 41 -3.13 6.59 -16.78
CA LEU A 41 -2.84 7.98 -17.20
C LEU A 41 -3.96 8.95 -16.78
N ALA A 42 -5.22 8.52 -16.76
CA ALA A 42 -6.31 9.33 -16.21
C ALA A 42 -6.09 9.63 -14.72
N LYS A 43 -5.59 8.66 -13.94
CA LYS A 43 -5.18 8.88 -12.53
C LYS A 43 -4.01 9.85 -12.41
N GLN A 44 -3.04 9.81 -13.33
CA GLN A 44 -1.98 10.82 -13.37
C GLN A 44 -2.54 12.24 -13.54
N ALA A 45 -3.49 12.41 -14.47
CA ALA A 45 -4.14 13.69 -14.72
C ALA A 45 -4.97 14.16 -13.50
N GLU A 46 -5.70 13.24 -12.86
CA GLU A 46 -6.46 13.50 -11.63
C GLU A 46 -5.58 14.03 -10.50
N PHE A 47 -4.38 13.44 -10.32
CA PHE A 47 -3.45 13.80 -9.25
C PHE A 47 -2.38 14.82 -9.66
N HIS A 48 -2.53 15.47 -10.81
CA HIS A 48 -1.52 16.37 -11.37
C HIS A 48 -1.06 17.44 -10.37
N THR A 49 -1.99 18.09 -9.66
CA THR A 49 -1.67 19.13 -8.68
C THR A 49 -0.82 18.60 -7.53
N GLN A 50 -1.14 17.42 -7.01
CA GLN A 50 -0.41 16.78 -5.91
C GLN A 50 0.99 16.35 -6.38
N LEU A 51 1.09 15.78 -7.57
CA LEU A 51 2.36 15.39 -8.19
C LEU A 51 3.27 16.60 -8.44
N GLN A 52 2.74 17.75 -8.86
CA GLN A 52 3.51 18.98 -9.03
C GLN A 52 3.88 19.65 -7.70
N GLY A 53 3.01 19.55 -6.69
CA GLY A 53 3.25 20.12 -5.37
C GLY A 53 4.41 19.47 -4.62
N LYS A 54 4.79 18.22 -4.99
CA LYS A 54 5.91 17.46 -4.41
C LYS A 54 5.93 17.55 -2.88
N THR A 55 4.76 17.39 -2.24
CA THR A 55 4.60 17.48 -0.79
C THR A 55 5.50 16.49 -0.04
N PHE A 56 5.88 15.39 -0.71
CA PHE A 56 6.79 14.37 -0.20
C PHE A 56 8.25 14.57 -0.70
N GLY A 57 8.60 15.73 -1.24
CA GLY A 57 9.91 15.99 -1.86
C GLY A 57 10.07 15.38 -3.26
N GLU A 58 9.08 14.66 -3.76
CA GLU A 58 9.05 14.01 -5.07
C GLU A 58 7.62 13.97 -5.64
N PRO A 59 7.45 13.76 -6.96
CA PRO A 59 6.13 13.78 -7.61
C PRO A 59 5.34 12.53 -7.25
N LEU A 60 4.68 12.59 -6.09
CA LEU A 60 3.97 11.49 -5.48
C LEU A 60 2.65 11.96 -4.86
N HIS A 61 1.61 11.14 -5.00
CA HIS A 61 0.37 11.23 -4.28
C HIS A 61 0.16 9.95 -3.46
N LEU A 62 -0.19 10.10 -2.19
CA LEU A 62 -0.54 9.01 -1.29
C LEU A 62 -1.99 9.17 -0.87
N ALA A 63 -2.75 8.08 -0.92
CA ALA A 63 -4.11 8.00 -0.41
C ALA A 63 -4.24 6.77 0.49
N SER A 64 -5.08 6.86 1.53
CA SER A 64 -5.36 5.71 2.41
C SER A 64 -6.79 5.72 2.92
N GLN A 65 -7.34 4.53 3.13
CA GLN A 65 -8.70 4.33 3.61
C GLN A 65 -8.76 3.19 4.63
N ASP A 66 -9.56 3.41 5.66
CA ASP A 66 -10.01 2.38 6.60
C ASP A 66 -11.54 2.28 6.51
N SER A 67 -12.05 1.17 5.99
CA SER A 67 -13.49 0.91 5.88
C SER A 67 -14.01 0.03 7.02
N GLY A 68 -13.27 -0.06 8.12
CA GLY A 68 -13.67 -0.71 9.37
C GLY A 68 -13.33 -2.20 9.46
N ASN A 69 -13.26 -2.90 8.32
CA ASN A 69 -12.80 -4.29 8.21
C ASN A 69 -11.74 -4.50 7.11
N ARG A 70 -11.35 -3.43 6.41
CA ARG A 70 -10.34 -3.43 5.36
C ARG A 70 -9.53 -2.14 5.44
N LEU A 71 -8.22 -2.30 5.45
CA LEU A 71 -7.27 -1.20 5.33
C LEU A 71 -6.63 -1.24 3.95
N HIS A 72 -6.46 -0.07 3.38
CA HIS A 72 -5.88 0.09 2.05
C HIS A 72 -5.13 1.42 1.95
N ALA A 73 -4.02 1.41 1.22
CA ALA A 73 -3.36 2.62 0.78
C ALA A 73 -2.76 2.45 -0.62
N ASP A 74 -2.68 3.58 -1.30
CA ASP A 74 -2.21 3.74 -2.66
C ASP A 74 -1.09 4.78 -2.70
N VAL A 75 -0.12 4.53 -3.57
CA VAL A 75 0.90 5.49 -3.97
C VAL A 75 0.84 5.61 -5.49
N TYR A 76 0.64 6.83 -5.97
CA TYR A 76 0.78 7.20 -7.38
C TYR A 76 2.00 8.10 -7.53
N ALA A 77 2.95 7.74 -8.39
CA ALA A 77 4.22 8.46 -8.45
C ALA A 77 4.84 8.48 -9.85
N GLU A 78 5.57 9.56 -10.15
CA GLU A 78 6.43 9.62 -11.34
C GLU A 78 7.85 9.18 -10.99
N LEU A 79 8.22 7.98 -11.46
CA LEU A 79 9.56 7.43 -11.32
C LEU A 79 10.48 7.93 -12.43
N GLY A 80 11.68 8.36 -12.05
CA GLY A 80 12.78 8.69 -12.95
C GLY A 80 13.49 7.47 -13.55
N ALA A 81 12.73 6.48 -14.00
CA ALA A 81 13.26 5.24 -14.60
C ALA A 81 12.50 4.88 -15.89
N PRO A 82 13.20 4.31 -16.90
CA PRO A 82 12.57 3.84 -18.13
C PRO A 82 11.50 2.77 -17.86
N PHE A 83 10.36 2.87 -18.55
CA PHE A 83 9.25 1.91 -18.39
C PHE A 83 9.67 0.47 -18.64
N ALA A 84 10.50 0.21 -19.65
CA ALA A 84 10.98 -1.15 -19.93
C ALA A 84 11.75 -1.75 -18.73
N THR A 85 12.55 -0.95 -18.02
CA THR A 85 13.25 -1.38 -16.81
C THR A 85 12.27 -1.68 -15.68
N VAL A 86 11.28 -0.82 -15.46
CA VAL A 86 10.26 -1.00 -14.43
C VAL A 86 9.38 -2.23 -14.73
N SER A 87 8.94 -2.39 -15.97
CA SER A 87 8.12 -3.51 -16.44
C SER A 87 8.83 -4.85 -16.29
N SER A 88 10.10 -4.94 -16.70
CA SER A 88 10.91 -6.15 -16.54
C SER A 88 11.13 -6.50 -15.06
N LEU A 89 11.40 -5.51 -14.22
CA LEU A 89 11.56 -5.68 -12.79
C LEU A 89 10.28 -6.21 -12.13
N LEU A 90 9.13 -5.57 -12.40
CA LEU A 90 7.86 -5.95 -11.79
C LEU A 90 7.36 -7.33 -12.26
N SER A 91 7.66 -7.71 -13.50
CA SER A 91 7.25 -9.00 -14.05
C SER A 91 8.07 -10.19 -13.52
N GLY A 92 9.21 -9.96 -12.88
CA GLY A 92 10.10 -11.01 -12.38
C GLY A 92 9.91 -11.29 -10.88
N PRO A 93 9.56 -12.53 -10.46
CA PRO A 93 9.33 -12.83 -9.05
C PRO A 93 10.56 -12.62 -8.17
N GLU A 94 11.77 -12.91 -8.67
CA GLU A 94 13.02 -12.67 -7.92
C GLU A 94 13.27 -11.18 -7.72
N SER A 95 12.95 -10.36 -8.72
CA SER A 95 13.10 -8.90 -8.66
C SER A 95 12.09 -8.28 -7.69
N VAL A 96 10.83 -8.72 -7.74
CA VAL A 96 9.79 -8.32 -6.76
C VAL A 96 10.19 -8.74 -5.34
N CYS A 97 10.69 -9.97 -5.15
CA CYS A 97 11.22 -10.39 -3.85
C CYS A 97 12.38 -9.49 -3.38
N GLY A 98 13.29 -9.12 -4.28
CA GLY A 98 14.38 -8.21 -3.99
C GLY A 98 13.90 -6.83 -3.53
N VAL A 99 12.87 -6.28 -4.16
CA VAL A 99 12.23 -5.01 -3.73
C VAL A 99 11.65 -5.15 -2.33
N LEU A 100 10.80 -6.17 -2.10
CA LEU A 100 10.15 -6.38 -0.80
C LEU A 100 11.18 -6.62 0.31
N PHE A 101 12.28 -7.30 -0.01
CA PHE A 101 13.38 -7.56 0.93
C PHE A 101 14.04 -6.28 1.46
N LEU A 102 14.02 -5.15 0.75
CA LEU A 102 14.63 -3.92 1.26
C LEU A 102 13.90 -3.39 2.51
N HIS A 103 12.61 -3.69 2.68
CA HIS A 103 11.82 -3.21 3.81
C HIS A 103 12.38 -3.72 5.16
N LEU A 104 12.54 -2.84 6.16
CA LEU A 104 13.21 -3.16 7.45
C LEU A 104 12.59 -4.35 8.22
N ASN A 105 11.30 -4.61 8.07
CA ASN A 105 10.61 -5.73 8.72
C ASN A 105 10.67 -7.05 7.93
N VAL A 106 11.14 -7.06 6.69
CA VAL A 106 11.24 -8.29 5.88
C VAL A 106 12.59 -8.95 6.15
N ARG A 107 12.56 -10.21 6.58
CA ARG A 107 13.74 -11.01 6.95
C ARG A 107 14.17 -11.96 5.84
N ALA A 108 13.22 -12.43 5.02
CA ALA A 108 13.50 -13.22 3.84
C ALA A 108 12.37 -13.05 2.80
N CYS A 109 12.71 -13.25 1.54
CA CYS A 109 11.75 -13.42 0.46
C CYS A 109 12.32 -14.45 -0.52
N ASP A 110 11.60 -15.55 -0.70
CA ASP A 110 12.01 -16.67 -1.52
C ASP A 110 10.94 -17.01 -2.55
N VAL A 111 11.37 -17.27 -3.78
CA VAL A 111 10.47 -17.64 -4.88
C VAL A 111 10.32 -19.15 -4.90
N GLN A 112 9.10 -19.62 -4.77
CA GLN A 112 8.71 -21.01 -5.01
C GLN A 112 7.95 -21.07 -6.33
N ARG A 113 8.54 -21.72 -7.33
CA ARG A 113 7.90 -21.90 -8.63
C ARG A 113 6.96 -23.09 -8.57
N SER A 114 5.72 -22.91 -9.02
CA SER A 114 4.75 -24.00 -9.13
C SER A 114 4.07 -23.98 -10.50
N PRO A 115 3.53 -25.12 -10.97
CA PRO A 115 2.70 -25.14 -12.17
C PRO A 115 1.48 -24.21 -12.12
N GLN A 116 1.03 -23.85 -10.91
CA GLN A 116 -0.12 -22.98 -10.65
C GLN A 116 0.25 -21.49 -10.56
N GLY A 117 1.54 -21.14 -10.68
CA GLY A 117 2.07 -19.78 -10.60
C GLY A 117 3.23 -19.66 -9.59
N ASP A 118 3.93 -18.54 -9.66
CA ASP A 118 5.01 -18.24 -8.72
C ASP A 118 4.45 -17.81 -7.37
N VAL A 119 5.03 -18.34 -6.29
CA VAL A 119 4.70 -18.00 -4.91
C VAL A 119 5.90 -17.33 -4.26
N LEU A 120 5.69 -16.13 -3.72
CA LEU A 120 6.68 -15.38 -2.95
C LEU A 120 6.46 -15.69 -1.47
N MET A 121 7.37 -16.46 -0.88
CA MET A 121 7.38 -16.74 0.55
C MET A 121 8.07 -15.60 1.29
N LEU A 122 7.28 -14.65 1.81
CA LEU A 122 7.76 -13.48 2.50
C LEU A 122 7.79 -13.74 4.02
N THR A 123 8.97 -13.70 4.63
CA THR A 123 9.10 -13.79 6.09
C THR A 123 9.30 -12.40 6.67
N ALA A 124 8.35 -11.94 7.48
CA ALA A 124 8.40 -10.68 8.20
C ALA A 124 8.68 -10.92 9.70
N GLY A 125 9.36 -9.99 10.36
CA GLY A 125 9.71 -10.14 11.75
C GLY A 125 10.09 -8.83 12.43
N PRO A 126 10.24 -8.86 13.76
CA PRO A 126 10.70 -7.71 14.53
C PRO A 126 12.10 -7.27 14.08
N LYS A 127 12.43 -6.01 14.38
CA LYS A 127 13.81 -5.51 14.30
C LYS A 127 14.68 -6.30 15.28
N GLN A 128 15.94 -6.51 14.96
CA GLN A 128 16.84 -7.30 15.82
C GLN A 128 16.95 -6.78 17.25
N ALA A 129 17.08 -5.46 17.44
CA ALA A 129 17.12 -4.85 18.77
C ALA A 129 15.86 -5.12 19.62
N ALA A 130 14.75 -5.50 18.98
CA ALA A 130 13.48 -5.87 19.62
C ALA A 130 13.18 -7.38 19.53
N ALA A 131 14.12 -8.21 19.06
CA ALA A 131 13.88 -9.62 18.73
C ALA A 131 13.87 -10.56 19.94
N GLY A 132 13.94 -10.05 21.18
CA GLY A 132 13.95 -10.82 22.43
C GLY A 132 12.69 -11.68 22.65
N GLY A 133 12.54 -12.75 21.88
CA GLY A 133 11.41 -13.68 21.88
C GLY A 133 10.29 -13.38 20.87
N ALA A 134 10.39 -12.31 20.08
CA ALA A 134 9.33 -11.93 19.15
C ALA A 134 9.36 -12.76 17.84
N ALA A 135 8.21 -13.33 17.48
CA ALA A 135 8.09 -14.28 16.38
C ALA A 135 8.27 -13.64 14.99
N THR A 136 8.87 -14.39 14.07
CA THR A 136 8.74 -14.13 12.63
C THR A 136 7.47 -14.77 12.10
N TYR A 137 6.87 -14.15 11.08
CA TYR A 137 5.69 -14.66 10.40
C TYR A 137 5.99 -14.79 8.91
N SER A 138 5.62 -15.92 8.32
CA SER A 138 5.77 -16.16 6.88
C SER A 138 4.41 -16.05 6.19
N MET A 139 4.40 -15.40 5.04
CA MET A 139 3.21 -15.20 4.20
C MET A 139 3.51 -15.69 2.79
N ALA A 140 2.64 -16.55 2.27
CA ALA A 140 2.72 -17.06 0.91
C ALA A 140 1.90 -16.16 -0.02
N TYR A 141 2.57 -15.35 -0.83
CA TYR A 141 1.93 -14.50 -1.82
C TYR A 141 1.95 -15.17 -3.19
N THR A 142 0.79 -15.49 -3.74
CA THR A 142 0.68 -15.90 -5.15
C THR A 142 0.85 -14.67 -6.03
N MET A 143 1.87 -14.68 -6.88
CA MET A 143 2.15 -13.61 -7.85
C MET A 143 1.49 -13.92 -9.19
N ARG A 144 0.90 -12.89 -9.79
CA ARG A 144 0.29 -12.94 -11.12
C ARG A 144 0.73 -11.73 -11.92
N VAL A 145 1.23 -11.97 -13.12
CA VAL A 145 1.41 -10.93 -14.13
C VAL A 145 0.08 -10.85 -14.88
N ASP A 146 -0.77 -9.90 -14.49
CA ASP A 146 -2.14 -9.77 -15.03
C ASP A 146 -2.10 -9.16 -16.45
N SER A 147 -1.12 -8.29 -16.73
CA SER A 147 -0.91 -7.69 -18.05
C SER A 147 0.55 -7.27 -18.22
N THR A 148 1.12 -7.50 -19.40
CA THR A 148 2.42 -6.99 -19.83
C THR A 148 2.37 -6.66 -21.31
N SER A 149 2.66 -5.40 -21.65
CA SER A 149 2.65 -4.86 -23.00
C SER A 149 3.70 -3.74 -23.13
N ALA A 150 3.78 -3.11 -24.31
CA ALA A 150 4.76 -2.07 -24.59
C ALA A 150 4.53 -0.76 -23.80
N ASP A 151 3.31 -0.53 -23.33
CA ASP A 151 2.89 0.70 -22.64
C ASP A 151 2.20 0.43 -21.29
N TYR A 152 2.09 -0.83 -20.87
CA TYR A 152 1.42 -1.15 -19.62
C TYR A 152 1.91 -2.46 -19.00
N VAL A 153 2.09 -2.45 -17.69
CA VAL A 153 2.32 -3.64 -16.86
C VAL A 153 1.39 -3.60 -15.65
N ARG A 154 0.85 -4.75 -15.29
CA ARG A 154 0.10 -4.96 -14.06
C ARG A 154 0.50 -6.28 -13.42
N VAL A 155 0.88 -6.20 -12.15
CA VAL A 155 1.29 -7.34 -11.35
C VAL A 155 0.53 -7.32 -10.03
N THR A 156 -0.10 -8.43 -9.68
CA THR A 156 -0.84 -8.59 -8.43
C THR A 156 -0.20 -9.70 -7.59
N LEU A 157 -0.03 -9.46 -6.29
CA LEU A 157 0.32 -10.46 -5.30
C LEU A 157 -0.87 -10.62 -4.34
N VAL A 158 -1.27 -11.85 -4.07
CA VAL A 158 -2.37 -12.15 -3.13
C VAL A 158 -1.96 -13.16 -2.07
N ALA A 159 -2.37 -12.94 -0.83
CA ALA A 159 -2.25 -13.93 0.24
C ALA A 159 -3.58 -14.02 1.00
N ALA A 160 -4.15 -15.22 1.10
CA ALA A 160 -5.45 -15.44 1.72
C ALA A 160 -5.43 -15.18 3.24
N SER A 161 -4.30 -15.46 3.89
CA SER A 161 -4.10 -15.29 5.33
C SER A 161 -2.82 -14.53 5.64
N GLY A 162 -2.80 -13.90 6.81
CA GLY A 162 -1.62 -13.26 7.35
C GLY A 162 -1.53 -13.34 8.87
N PRO A 163 -0.52 -12.69 9.45
CA PRO A 163 -0.26 -12.71 10.89
C PRO A 163 -1.44 -12.15 11.69
N LEU A 164 -1.58 -12.58 12.95
CA LEU A 164 -2.48 -11.92 13.92
C LEU A 164 -3.94 -11.79 13.43
N SER A 165 -4.47 -12.84 12.77
CA SER A 165 -5.86 -12.89 12.27
C SER A 165 -6.20 -11.84 11.20
N THR A 166 -5.22 -11.44 10.41
CA THR A 166 -5.41 -10.70 9.16
C THR A 166 -5.58 -11.64 7.97
N ALA A 167 -6.22 -11.16 6.91
CA ALA A 167 -6.58 -11.96 5.74
C ALA A 167 -6.67 -11.10 4.48
N ASP A 168 -6.85 -11.75 3.34
CA ASP A 168 -7.15 -11.12 2.05
C ASP A 168 -6.18 -10.01 1.66
N TYR A 169 -4.88 -10.28 1.85
CA TYR A 169 -3.81 -9.38 1.46
C TYR A 169 -3.75 -9.26 -0.06
N ARG A 170 -3.59 -8.01 -0.52
CA ARG A 170 -3.40 -7.70 -1.93
C ARG A 170 -2.35 -6.61 -2.07
N ILE A 171 -1.34 -6.90 -2.90
CA ILE A 171 -0.35 -5.94 -3.36
C ILE A 171 -0.52 -5.82 -4.88
N VAL A 172 -0.54 -4.60 -5.39
CA VAL A 172 -0.67 -4.32 -6.82
C VAL A 172 0.41 -3.35 -7.24
N PHE A 173 1.05 -3.66 -8.36
CA PHE A 173 1.87 -2.72 -9.10
C PHE A 173 1.26 -2.53 -10.48
N GLU A 174 1.05 -1.27 -10.88
CA GLU A 174 0.74 -0.90 -12.26
C GLU A 174 1.75 0.15 -12.71
N ALA A 175 2.15 0.10 -13.98
CA ALA A 175 3.01 1.13 -14.54
C ALA A 175 2.70 1.40 -16.02
N THR A 176 2.92 2.64 -16.44
CA THR A 176 2.78 3.13 -17.83
C THR A 176 3.91 4.11 -18.14
N PRO A 177 4.45 4.15 -19.37
CA PRO A 177 5.52 5.09 -19.72
C PRO A 177 5.04 6.54 -19.68
N LEU A 178 5.97 7.42 -19.33
CA LEU A 178 5.87 8.87 -19.48
C LEU A 178 6.97 9.37 -20.42
N ALA A 179 6.80 10.58 -20.93
CA ALA A 179 7.85 11.26 -21.70
C ALA A 179 9.14 11.44 -20.86
N GLY A 180 10.29 11.36 -21.55
CA GLY A 180 11.60 11.62 -20.97
C GLY A 180 12.19 10.47 -20.14
N GLN A 181 12.00 9.21 -20.55
CA GLN A 181 12.50 8.02 -19.85
C GLN A 181 11.98 7.91 -18.40
N ARG A 182 10.71 8.28 -18.20
CA ARG A 182 10.03 8.24 -16.91
C ARG A 182 8.88 7.23 -16.96
N THR A 183 8.40 6.86 -15.79
CA THR A 183 7.32 5.90 -15.62
C THR A 183 6.33 6.45 -14.62
N PHE A 184 5.03 6.40 -14.93
CA PHE A 184 4.00 6.63 -13.94
C PHE A 184 3.65 5.28 -13.31
N LEU A 185 3.76 5.23 -11.98
CA LEU A 185 3.56 4.04 -11.17
C LEU A 185 2.32 4.21 -10.30
N HIS A 186 1.54 3.15 -10.18
CA HIS A 186 0.62 2.94 -9.08
C HIS A 186 1.08 1.73 -8.25
N PHE A 187 1.21 1.93 -6.94
CA PHE A 187 1.44 0.88 -5.95
C PHE A 187 0.30 0.86 -4.94
N ALA A 188 -0.39 -0.26 -4.85
CA ALA A 188 -1.52 -0.47 -3.96
C ALA A 188 -1.22 -1.59 -2.97
N TYR A 189 -1.61 -1.39 -1.71
CA TYR A 189 -1.51 -2.41 -0.67
C TYR A 189 -2.78 -2.39 0.18
N GLY A 190 -3.29 -3.56 0.53
CA GLY A 190 -4.41 -3.64 1.47
C GLY A 190 -4.63 -5.05 2.01
N TYR A 191 -5.37 -5.12 3.11
CA TYR A 191 -5.72 -6.37 3.78
C TYR A 191 -7.00 -6.19 4.60
N ARG A 192 -7.63 -7.31 4.93
CA ARG A 192 -8.75 -7.38 5.86
C ARG A 192 -8.29 -7.77 7.25
N TYR A 193 -9.01 -7.29 8.25
CA TYR A 193 -8.77 -7.61 9.64
C TYR A 193 -10.11 -7.79 10.37
N GLY A 194 -10.17 -8.78 11.27
CA GLY A 194 -11.36 -9.04 12.09
C GLY A 194 -11.38 -8.21 13.37
N SER A 195 -12.49 -8.24 14.11
CA SER A 195 -12.65 -7.46 15.36
C SER A 195 -11.59 -7.78 16.43
N MET A 196 -11.15 -9.04 16.51
CA MET A 196 -10.09 -9.46 17.43
C MET A 196 -8.72 -8.92 17.01
N ALA A 197 -8.43 -8.95 15.70
CA ALA A 197 -7.22 -8.35 15.13
C ALA A 197 -7.20 -6.83 15.35
N LYS A 198 -8.36 -6.15 15.17
CA LYS A 198 -8.54 -4.73 15.46
C LYS A 198 -8.22 -4.40 16.92
N MET A 199 -8.72 -5.19 17.85
CA MET A 199 -8.45 -4.98 19.29
C MET A 199 -6.96 -5.16 19.60
N ALA A 200 -6.32 -6.22 19.11
CA ALA A 200 -4.90 -6.47 19.30
C ALA A 200 -4.03 -5.37 18.69
N LEU A 201 -4.38 -4.91 17.48
CA LEU A 201 -3.66 -3.86 16.77
C LEU A 201 -3.83 -2.51 17.48
N ASN A 202 -5.04 -2.17 17.94
CA ASN A 202 -5.26 -0.99 18.77
C ASN A 202 -4.44 -1.02 20.07
N LEU A 203 -4.30 -2.19 20.72
CA LEU A 203 -3.49 -2.32 21.94
C LEU A 203 -1.99 -2.13 21.64
N TYR A 204 -1.49 -2.69 20.53
CA TYR A 204 -0.11 -2.46 20.08
C TYR A 204 0.14 -0.98 19.75
N LEU A 205 -0.79 -0.34 19.04
CA LEU A 205 -0.71 1.07 18.68
C LEU A 205 -0.86 1.99 19.88
N ALA A 206 -1.61 1.59 20.91
CA ALA A 206 -1.68 2.32 22.17
C ALA A 206 -0.37 2.24 22.97
N THR A 207 0.55 1.34 22.63
CA THR A 207 1.84 1.16 23.33
C THR A 207 3.02 1.50 22.42
N ALA A 208 3.63 0.51 21.76
CA ALA A 208 4.82 0.66 20.94
C ALA A 208 4.60 1.47 19.65
N GLY A 209 3.35 1.58 19.20
CA GLY A 209 2.98 2.35 18.01
C GLY A 209 2.47 3.78 18.28
N ARG A 210 2.37 4.21 19.54
CA ARG A 210 1.59 5.42 19.91
C ARG A 210 2.10 6.70 19.24
N ASN A 211 3.41 6.80 19.09
CA ASN A 211 4.06 7.97 18.52
C ASN A 211 4.29 7.83 17.02
N LYS A 212 3.76 6.78 16.37
CA LYS A 212 3.96 6.53 14.94
C LYS A 212 2.88 7.27 14.14
N ILE A 213 3.36 8.24 13.37
CA ILE A 213 2.55 9.04 12.45
C ILE A 213 2.70 8.55 11.02
N GLY A 214 1.64 8.66 10.24
CA GLY A 214 1.66 8.51 8.78
C GLY A 214 1.98 9.84 8.09
N PHE A 215 1.52 9.96 6.85
CA PHE A 215 1.84 11.03 5.91
C PHE A 215 0.67 11.99 5.68
N SER A 216 -0.56 11.49 5.69
CA SER A 216 -1.74 12.32 5.47
C SER A 216 -2.01 13.25 6.65
N VAL A 217 -2.25 14.54 6.35
CA VAL A 217 -2.69 15.53 7.33
C VAL A 217 -4.21 15.38 7.54
N VAL A 218 -4.64 15.19 8.78
CA VAL A 218 -6.06 15.00 9.13
C VAL A 218 -6.70 16.25 9.72
N SER A 219 -5.88 17.13 10.26
CA SER A 219 -6.28 18.41 10.85
C SER A 219 -5.06 19.31 10.96
N THR A 220 -5.31 20.59 11.17
CA THR A 220 -4.27 21.56 11.56
C THR A 220 -4.52 21.94 13.01
N GLY A 221 -3.49 21.84 13.84
CA GLY A 221 -3.57 22.22 15.25
C GLY A 221 -3.81 23.72 15.42
N SER A 222 -4.18 24.11 16.64
CA SER A 222 -4.33 25.53 17.00
C SER A 222 -3.01 26.33 16.91
N ASP A 223 -1.88 25.63 16.89
CA ASP A 223 -0.54 26.19 16.66
C ASP A 223 -0.15 26.29 15.17
N GLY A 224 -1.09 25.99 14.26
CA GLY A 224 -0.87 26.01 12.81
C GLY A 224 -0.11 24.81 12.27
N LYS A 225 0.26 23.82 13.11
CA LYS A 225 1.03 22.65 12.67
C LYS A 225 0.12 21.54 12.13
N PRO A 226 0.57 20.78 11.12
CA PRO A 226 -0.18 19.64 10.62
C PRO A 226 -0.24 18.53 11.68
N GLN A 227 -1.44 18.03 11.95
CA GLN A 227 -1.67 16.81 12.68
C GLN A 227 -1.80 15.66 11.68
N TYR A 228 -0.86 14.73 11.76
CA TYR A 228 -0.80 13.59 10.86
C TYR A 228 -1.70 12.44 11.33
N VAL A 229 -2.17 11.65 10.37
CA VAL A 229 -2.85 10.39 10.65
C VAL A 229 -1.98 9.49 11.54
N GLN A 230 -2.62 8.77 12.46
CA GLN A 230 -1.98 7.83 13.37
C GLN A 230 -2.66 6.46 13.27
N GLY A 231 -2.22 5.53 14.11
CA GLY A 231 -2.86 4.23 14.28
C GLY A 231 -2.71 3.33 13.04
N GLU A 232 -3.75 2.56 12.75
CA GLU A 232 -3.72 1.54 11.69
C GLU A 232 -3.57 2.17 10.30
N ARG A 233 -4.30 3.27 10.06
CA ARG A 233 -4.20 4.03 8.81
C ARG A 233 -2.81 4.66 8.63
N GLY A 234 -2.23 5.22 9.70
CA GLY A 234 -0.83 5.69 9.65
C GLY A 234 0.17 4.56 9.40
N SER A 235 -0.09 3.37 9.94
CA SER A 235 0.77 2.20 9.74
C SER A 235 0.78 1.71 8.30
N VAL A 236 -0.39 1.67 7.64
CA VAL A 236 -0.48 1.29 6.23
C VAL A 236 0.17 2.33 5.31
N GLU A 237 0.02 3.62 5.59
CA GLU A 237 0.70 4.68 4.83
C GLU A 237 2.22 4.55 4.87
N ARG A 238 2.78 4.26 6.06
CA ARG A 238 4.22 4.02 6.23
C ARG A 238 4.68 2.77 5.49
N ASN A 239 3.85 1.73 5.44
CA ASN A 239 4.15 0.51 4.71
C ASN A 239 4.22 0.78 3.21
N VAL A 240 3.23 1.49 2.65
CA VAL A 240 3.21 1.74 1.22
C VAL A 240 4.31 2.67 0.76
N MET A 241 4.59 3.72 1.54
CA MET A 241 5.70 4.63 1.24
C MET A 241 7.04 3.87 1.25
N ARG A 242 7.29 3.00 2.24
CA ARG A 242 8.54 2.23 2.28
C ARG A 242 8.70 1.27 1.10
N ASN A 243 7.62 0.64 0.64
CA ASN A 243 7.66 -0.26 -0.52
C ASN A 243 7.83 0.51 -1.83
N TYR A 244 7.19 1.67 -1.98
CA TYR A 244 7.45 2.58 -3.10
C TYR A 244 8.92 3.00 -3.15
N LEU A 245 9.49 3.45 -2.03
CA LEU A 245 10.91 3.82 -1.94
C LEU A 245 11.84 2.63 -2.20
N ALA A 246 11.41 1.40 -1.87
CA ALA A 246 12.16 0.19 -2.20
C ALA A 246 12.21 -0.03 -3.72
N LEU A 247 11.09 0.15 -4.42
CA LEU A 247 11.06 0.08 -5.88
C LEU A 247 11.92 1.18 -6.51
N GLN A 248 11.88 2.40 -5.98
CA GLN A 248 12.74 3.51 -6.42
C GLN A 248 14.23 3.20 -6.22
N ALA A 249 14.63 2.64 -5.07
CA ALA A 249 16.01 2.20 -4.82
C ALA A 249 16.44 1.08 -5.78
N TYR A 250 15.56 0.12 -6.04
CA TYR A 250 15.85 -1.04 -6.89
C TYR A 250 16.04 -0.65 -8.36
N THR A 251 15.24 0.31 -8.84
CA THR A 251 15.30 0.86 -10.21
C THR A 251 16.46 1.86 -10.37
N GLY A 252 16.81 2.62 -9.33
CA GLY A 252 17.90 3.59 -9.37
C GLY A 252 19.31 3.00 -9.27
N VAL A 253 19.44 1.74 -8.85
CA VAL A 253 20.72 1.03 -8.75
C VAL A 253 20.77 -0.13 -9.74
N ALA A 254 21.55 0.06 -10.81
CA ALA A 254 21.76 -0.90 -11.88
C ALA A 254 23.23 -1.31 -12.03
N GLY A 255 23.46 -2.52 -12.57
CA GLY A 255 24.80 -3.04 -12.85
C GLY A 255 25.60 -3.50 -11.61
N GLY A 256 26.81 -4.00 -11.85
CA GLY A 256 27.73 -4.50 -10.82
C GLY A 256 27.51 -5.97 -10.44
N ALA A 257 28.44 -6.50 -9.62
CA ALA A 257 28.31 -7.86 -9.07
C ALA A 257 27.07 -7.94 -8.14
N PRO A 258 26.33 -9.06 -8.11
CA PRO A 258 25.04 -9.15 -7.39
C PRO A 258 25.09 -8.70 -5.92
N ALA A 259 26.14 -9.08 -5.18
CA ALA A 259 26.29 -8.69 -3.78
C ALA A 259 26.54 -7.18 -3.59
N ALA A 260 27.39 -6.58 -4.43
CA ALA A 260 27.65 -5.14 -4.39
C ALA A 260 26.41 -4.33 -4.81
N GLN A 261 25.68 -4.83 -5.81
CA GLN A 261 24.42 -4.23 -6.23
C GLN A 261 23.37 -4.26 -5.11
N MET A 262 23.25 -5.37 -4.38
CA MET A 262 22.34 -5.47 -3.24
C MET A 262 22.73 -4.52 -2.11
N ASP A 263 24.01 -4.43 -1.72
CA ASP A 263 24.47 -3.47 -0.70
C ASP A 263 24.17 -2.02 -1.10
N ALA A 264 24.38 -1.66 -2.37
CA ALA A 264 24.03 -0.35 -2.91
C ALA A 264 22.52 -0.07 -2.84
N ARG A 265 21.66 -1.05 -3.17
CA ARG A 265 20.20 -0.93 -3.05
C ARG A 265 19.74 -0.75 -1.61
N LEU A 266 20.33 -1.48 -0.66
CA LEU A 266 20.05 -1.32 0.77
C LEU A 266 20.36 0.10 1.24
N ARG A 267 21.53 0.63 0.90
CA ARG A 267 21.93 2.00 1.24
C ARG A 267 21.05 3.05 0.58
N ALA A 268 20.71 2.85 -0.70
CA ALA A 268 19.82 3.75 -1.43
C ALA A 268 18.43 3.80 -0.77
N TRP A 269 17.85 2.65 -0.43
CA TRP A 269 16.57 2.58 0.27
C TRP A 269 16.60 3.29 1.62
N PHE A 270 17.65 3.05 2.43
CA PHE A 270 17.79 3.72 3.71
C PHE A 270 17.86 5.25 3.54
N ALA A 271 18.69 5.73 2.62
CA ALA A 271 18.81 7.16 2.34
C ALA A 271 17.48 7.80 1.87
N LEU A 272 16.67 7.05 1.11
CA LEU A 272 15.33 7.48 0.72
C LEU A 272 14.38 7.57 1.93
N THR A 273 14.38 6.58 2.82
CA THR A 273 13.52 6.61 4.01
C THR A 273 13.89 7.74 4.99
N GLU A 274 15.16 8.08 5.07
CA GLU A 274 15.66 9.15 5.94
C GLU A 274 15.31 10.57 5.43
N ARG A 275 14.70 10.70 4.25
CA ARG A 275 14.05 11.96 3.82
C ARG A 275 12.75 12.22 4.59
N HIS A 276 12.19 11.20 5.24
CA HIS A 276 10.96 11.26 6.01
C HIS A 276 11.18 10.78 7.45
N PRO A 277 12.11 11.37 8.22
CA PRO A 277 12.56 10.77 9.47
C PRO A 277 11.45 10.73 10.53
N ALA A 278 10.55 11.73 10.57
CA ALA A 278 9.44 11.76 11.50
C ALA A 278 8.46 10.57 11.31
N GLN A 279 8.29 10.11 10.08
CA GLN A 279 7.40 9.00 9.73
C GLN A 279 8.14 7.65 9.69
N LEU A 280 9.34 7.61 9.10
CA LEU A 280 9.97 6.37 8.65
C LEU A 280 11.22 5.95 9.42
N HIS A 281 11.89 6.87 10.11
CA HIS A 281 13.11 6.55 10.86
C HIS A 281 12.81 5.53 11.97
N GLU A 282 13.61 4.47 12.03
CA GLU A 282 13.41 3.35 12.95
C GLU A 282 14.71 2.70 13.44
N LEU A 283 15.81 2.88 12.70
CA LEU A 283 17.13 2.28 12.90
C LEU A 283 18.19 3.24 12.35
N THR A 284 19.40 3.17 12.87
CA THR A 284 20.60 3.72 12.21
C THR A 284 20.94 2.92 10.95
N LEU A 285 21.76 3.51 10.06
CA LEU A 285 22.22 2.82 8.85
C LEU A 285 23.00 1.54 9.21
N GLU A 286 23.84 1.60 10.25
CA GLU A 286 24.64 0.47 10.70
C GLU A 286 23.76 -0.69 11.18
N GLU A 287 22.78 -0.42 12.03
CA GLU A 287 21.83 -1.45 12.52
C GLU A 287 21.03 -2.07 11.36
N TYR A 288 20.56 -1.24 10.43
CA TYR A 288 19.82 -1.73 9.26
C TYR A 288 20.68 -2.63 8.37
N LEU A 289 21.91 -2.21 8.04
CA LEU A 289 22.82 -2.99 7.19
C LEU A 289 23.29 -4.26 7.88
N ALA A 290 23.62 -4.20 9.17
CA ALA A 290 23.97 -5.38 9.96
C ALA A 290 22.85 -6.41 9.92
N GLN A 291 21.61 -5.97 10.14
CA GLN A 291 20.44 -6.84 10.08
C GLN A 291 20.30 -7.51 8.71
N LYS A 292 20.40 -6.74 7.63
CA LYS A 292 20.19 -7.24 6.27
C LYS A 292 21.30 -8.18 5.79
N ARG A 293 22.54 -7.96 6.23
CA ARG A 293 23.66 -8.86 5.95
C ARG A 293 23.50 -10.21 6.63
N GLU A 294 23.03 -10.23 7.88
CA GLU A 294 22.72 -11.48 8.57
C GLU A 294 21.59 -12.24 7.88
N ASP A 295 20.52 -11.54 7.49
CA ASP A 295 19.40 -12.13 6.74
C ASP A 295 19.86 -12.78 5.43
N LEU A 296 20.73 -12.09 4.67
CA LEU A 296 21.33 -12.64 3.45
C LEU A 296 22.26 -13.84 3.72
N ALA A 297 23.05 -13.79 4.79
CA ALA A 297 23.94 -14.90 5.16
C ALA A 297 23.15 -16.16 5.53
N LYS A 298 22.04 -16.02 6.27
CA LYS A 298 21.13 -17.12 6.60
C LYS A 298 20.53 -17.75 5.35
N LYS A 299 20.09 -16.93 4.39
CA LYS A 299 19.55 -17.41 3.10
C LYS A 299 20.56 -18.28 2.34
N VAL A 300 21.84 -17.87 2.30
CA VAL A 300 22.91 -18.65 1.66
C VAL A 300 23.14 -19.98 2.38
N ALA A 301 23.07 -20.00 3.71
CA ALA A 301 23.24 -21.21 4.50
C ALA A 301 22.11 -22.24 4.28
N THR A 302 20.86 -21.79 4.09
CA THR A 302 19.72 -22.67 3.81
C THR A 302 19.68 -23.18 2.36
N ALA A 303 20.39 -22.53 1.44
CA ALA A 303 20.48 -22.92 0.04
C ALA A 303 21.60 -23.92 -0.28
N ARG A 304 22.46 -24.23 0.70
CA ARG A 304 23.53 -25.24 0.61
C ARG A 304 23.09 -26.53 1.29
#